data_AF-A0A7M5UV84-F1
#
_entry.id   AF-A0A7M5UV84-F1
#
_cell.length_a   1.000
_cell.length_b   1.000
_cell.length_c   1.000
_cell.angle_alpha   90.00
_cell.angle_beta   90.00
_cell.angle_gamma   90.00
#
_symmetry.space_group_name_H-M   'P 1'
#
loop_
_entity.id
_entity.type
_entity.pdbx_description
1 polymer ?
#
loop_
_entity_poly.entity_id
_entity_poly.type
_entity_poly.pdbx_seq_one_letter_code
_entity_poly.pdbx_strand_id
1 'polypeptide(L)'
;MTDKKKECCLCKGPIKNKCTLKCSHNFCRACIKKVINHPNQVKCPYCQQDSESSDIILESGEDASILFNVKLTNILGSVYIQCDTIGLASYHFGTLSNPYISYESPESDEWELDDGSRPCQKKYFEHHHYDQESRTFTGNIDWTPTKFYGEALWKYTMIFSEDFLTIESGNVQGFKEVNGPPDGELNIFGEDLVYERVLSADFDSDDANED
;
A
#
# COMPACT_ATOMS: atom_id res chain seq x y z
N MET A 1 34.70 23.40 26.40
CA MET A 1 33.49 23.84 25.68
C MET A 1 32.76 22.59 25.24
N THR A 2 31.70 22.20 25.95
CA THR A 2 30.95 20.97 25.67
C THR A 2 30.13 21.14 24.39
N ASP A 3 30.33 20.20 23.47
CA ASP A 3 29.74 20.14 22.14
C ASP A 3 28.22 19.86 22.26
N LYS A 4 27.43 20.89 22.58
CA LYS A 4 25.95 20.84 22.73
C LYS A 4 25.22 20.34 21.47
N LYS A 5 25.93 20.10 20.36
CA LYS A 5 25.38 19.52 19.12
C LYS A 5 25.24 17.99 19.14
N LYS A 6 25.67 17.30 20.21
CA LYS A 6 25.62 15.82 20.31
C LYS A 6 24.66 15.27 21.35
N GLU A 7 23.87 16.12 22.00
CA GLU A 7 22.92 15.72 23.04
C GLU A 7 21.48 15.74 22.54
N CYS A 8 20.72 14.72 22.90
CA CYS A 8 19.31 14.60 22.56
C CYS A 8 18.47 15.59 23.37
N CYS A 9 17.64 16.38 22.70
CA CYS A 9 16.75 17.36 23.34
C CYS A 9 15.74 16.73 24.31
N LEU A 10 15.45 15.43 24.21
CA LEU A 10 14.53 14.69 25.10
C LEU A 10 15.26 13.97 26.25
N CYS A 11 16.12 12.99 25.97
CA CYS A 11 16.75 12.20 27.03
C CYS A 11 17.98 12.86 27.68
N LYS A 12 18.45 13.99 27.12
CA LYS A 12 19.66 14.72 27.55
C LYS A 12 20.95 13.88 27.52
N GLY A 13 20.91 12.70 26.93
CA GLY A 13 22.08 11.84 26.71
C GLY A 13 22.63 11.98 25.29
N PRO A 14 23.71 11.22 24.98
CA PRO A 14 24.27 11.16 23.63
C PRO A 14 23.22 10.72 22.60
N ILE A 15 23.18 11.39 21.45
CA ILE A 15 22.27 11.06 20.36
C ILE A 15 22.58 9.67 19.79
N LYS A 16 21.54 8.85 19.61
CA LYS A 16 21.58 7.55 18.93
C LYS A 16 20.59 7.57 17.77
N ASN A 17 21.07 7.30 16.54
CA ASN A 17 20.31 7.38 15.28
C ASN A 17 19.62 8.74 15.17
N LYS A 18 20.37 9.76 14.76
CA LYS A 18 19.92 11.16 14.86
C LYS A 18 18.67 11.41 14.02
N CYS A 19 17.73 12.12 14.62
CA CYS A 19 16.58 12.73 13.95
C CYS A 19 16.62 14.25 14.19
N THR A 20 16.46 15.02 13.12
CA THR A 20 16.45 16.48 13.15
C THR A 20 15.12 16.98 12.58
N LEU A 21 14.42 17.84 13.34
CA LEU A 21 13.20 18.51 12.85
C LEU A 21 13.54 19.83 12.17
N LYS A 22 12.58 20.44 11.46
CA LYS A 22 12.71 21.76 10.77
C LYS A 22 13.36 22.85 11.64
N CYS A 23 13.03 22.86 12.93
CA CYS A 23 13.58 23.77 13.93
C CYS A 23 15.04 23.51 14.34
N SER A 24 15.73 22.57 13.68
CA SER A 24 17.12 22.14 13.93
C SER A 24 17.40 21.49 15.30
N HIS A 25 16.36 21.19 16.09
CA HIS A 25 16.52 20.40 17.31
C HIS A 25 16.76 18.93 16.98
N ASN A 26 17.64 18.28 17.75
CA ASN A 26 18.12 16.94 17.49
C ASN A 26 17.67 15.96 18.58
N PHE A 27 17.27 14.77 18.16
CA PHE A 27 16.71 13.74 19.03
C PHE A 27 17.31 12.38 18.69
N CYS A 28 17.32 11.46 19.66
CA CYS A 28 17.45 10.04 19.34
C CYS A 28 16.18 9.57 18.63
N ARG A 29 16.30 8.72 17.60
CA ARG A 29 15.15 8.11 16.90
C ARG A 29 14.14 7.49 17.86
N ALA A 30 14.62 6.69 18.80
CA ALA A 30 13.76 6.03 19.80
C ALA A 30 13.09 7.00 20.78
N CYS A 31 13.64 8.21 20.97
CA CYS A 31 13.03 9.22 21.83
C CYS A 31 11.92 9.97 21.10
N ILE A 32 12.18 10.42 19.86
CA ILE A 32 11.20 11.20 19.11
C ILE A 32 9.99 10.35 18.68
N LYS A 33 10.20 9.08 18.30
CA LYS A 33 9.13 8.11 17.96
C LYS A 33 8.10 7.88 19.09
N LYS A 34 8.46 8.19 20.33
CA LYS A 34 7.53 8.09 21.48
C LYS A 34 6.57 9.27 21.61
N VAL A 35 6.89 10.40 20.95
CA VAL A 35 6.16 11.66 21.13
C VAL A 35 5.54 12.17 19.83
N ILE A 36 6.14 11.89 18.66
CA ILE A 36 5.49 12.10 17.37
C ILE A 36 4.84 10.78 16.95
N ASN A 37 3.54 10.77 16.75
CA ASN A 37 2.77 9.56 16.47
C ASN A 37 1.95 9.64 15.17
N HIS A 38 1.89 10.81 14.54
CA HIS A 38 1.11 11.03 13.33
C HIS A 38 1.85 11.98 12.36
N PRO A 39 1.93 11.65 11.05
CA PRO A 39 2.66 12.44 10.06
C PRO A 39 2.12 13.87 9.90
N ASN A 40 0.80 14.07 10.06
CA ASN A 40 0.16 15.39 9.97
C ASN A 40 0.20 16.22 11.27
N GLN A 41 0.84 15.73 12.33
CA GLN A 41 0.90 16.40 13.64
C GLN A 41 2.31 16.38 14.23
N VAL A 42 3.31 16.76 13.42
CA VAL A 42 4.70 16.80 13.87
C VAL A 42 4.97 18.13 14.57
N LYS A 43 5.00 18.09 15.91
CA LYS A 43 5.46 19.22 16.74
C LYS A 43 6.77 18.90 17.41
N CYS A 44 7.69 19.86 17.40
CA CYS A 44 8.93 19.72 18.14
C CYS A 44 8.64 19.69 19.64
N PRO A 45 8.95 18.60 20.37
CA PRO A 45 8.66 18.50 21.80
C PRO A 45 9.55 19.43 22.65
N TYR A 46 10.57 20.04 22.05
CA TYR A 46 11.49 20.96 22.74
C TYR A 46 11.07 22.42 22.59
N CYS A 47 10.73 22.89 21.39
CA CYS A 47 10.38 24.30 21.13
C CYS A 47 8.94 24.53 20.66
N GLN A 48 8.14 23.46 20.50
CA GLN A 48 6.74 23.49 20.07
C GLN A 48 6.49 24.02 18.66
N GLN A 49 7.54 24.21 17.85
CA GLN A 49 7.39 24.59 16.45
C GLN A 49 6.84 23.42 15.63
N ASP A 50 5.87 23.71 14.77
CA ASP A 50 5.33 22.77 13.79
C ASP A 50 6.38 22.38 12.74
N SER A 51 6.27 21.16 12.22
CA SER A 51 7.05 20.64 11.11
C SER A 51 6.15 19.74 10.28
N GLU A 52 6.50 19.52 9.02
CA GLU A 52 5.90 18.48 8.20
C GLU A 52 6.70 17.17 8.35
N SER A 53 6.12 16.02 8.01
CA SER A 53 6.88 14.75 8.00
C SER A 53 8.08 14.81 7.04
N SER A 54 7.92 15.48 5.90
CA SER A 54 8.96 15.74 4.90
C SER A 54 10.10 16.64 5.41
N ASP A 55 9.86 17.46 6.43
CA ASP A 55 10.90 18.30 7.06
C ASP A 55 11.82 17.49 8.00
N ILE A 56 11.49 16.22 8.29
CA ILE A 56 12.24 15.40 9.23
C ILE A 56 13.43 14.76 8.55
N ILE A 57 14.63 15.05 9.05
CA ILE A 57 15.87 14.48 8.54
C ILE A 57 16.32 13.34 9.44
N LEU A 58 16.46 12.15 8.87
CA LEU A 58 17.02 10.97 9.51
C LEU A 58 18.47 10.74 9.08
N GLU A 59 19.35 10.40 10.03
CA GLU A 59 20.79 10.21 9.80
C GLU A 59 21.16 9.22 8.69
N SER A 60 20.34 8.18 8.52
CA SER A 60 20.52 7.10 7.54
C SER A 60 19.79 7.36 6.22
N GLY A 61 19.14 8.53 6.04
CA GLY A 61 18.42 8.88 4.82
C GLY A 61 17.10 8.15 4.59
N GLU A 62 16.61 7.38 5.58
CA GLU A 62 15.28 6.77 5.55
C GLU A 62 14.18 7.84 5.56
N ASP A 63 13.01 7.50 5.03
CA ASP A 63 11.81 8.33 5.13
C ASP A 63 11.31 8.45 6.57
N ALA A 64 10.68 9.58 6.88
CA ALA A 64 10.14 9.88 8.20
C ALA A 64 8.96 8.96 8.61
N SER A 65 8.34 8.24 7.67
CA SER A 65 7.26 7.27 7.88
C SER A 65 7.58 6.30 9.01
N ILE A 66 8.83 5.86 9.13
CA ILE A 66 9.29 4.90 10.14
C ILE A 66 9.15 5.42 11.58
N LEU A 67 9.03 6.74 11.76
CA LEU A 67 8.84 7.38 13.06
C LEU A 67 7.38 7.33 13.50
N PHE A 68 6.45 7.18 12.57
CA PHE A 68 5.03 7.18 12.88
C PHE A 68 4.56 5.76 13.08
N ASN A 69 3.80 5.54 14.16
CA ASN A 69 3.03 4.32 14.30
C ASN A 69 1.71 4.54 13.55
N VAL A 70 1.78 4.65 12.22
CA VAL A 70 0.57 4.79 11.40
C VAL A 70 -0.18 3.50 11.52
N LYS A 71 -1.22 3.49 12.37
CA LYS A 71 -2.18 2.40 12.36
C LYS A 71 -2.90 2.48 11.03
N LEU A 72 -2.64 1.53 10.15
CA LEU A 72 -3.40 1.37 8.93
C LEU A 72 -4.83 0.99 9.36
N THR A 73 -5.80 1.76 8.90
CA THR A 73 -7.20 1.60 9.30
C THR A 73 -8.09 1.14 8.15
N ASN A 74 -7.62 1.21 6.91
CA ASN A 74 -8.34 0.79 5.72
C ASN A 74 -7.40 0.56 4.53
N ILE A 75 -7.99 0.23 3.38
CA ILE A 75 -7.28 -0.03 2.12
C ILE A 75 -7.07 1.21 1.24
N LEU A 76 -7.55 2.39 1.61
CA LEU A 76 -7.36 3.59 0.78
C LEU A 76 -5.88 3.98 0.69
N GLY A 77 -5.47 4.41 -0.50
CA GLY A 77 -4.08 4.77 -0.80
C GLY A 77 -3.11 3.59 -0.69
N SER A 78 -3.60 2.36 -0.83
CA SER A 78 -2.78 1.16 -0.70
C SER A 78 -2.53 0.49 -2.03
N VAL A 79 -1.40 -0.22 -2.08
CA VAL A 79 -1.06 -1.16 -3.15
C VAL A 79 -0.70 -2.48 -2.50
N TYR A 80 -1.30 -3.56 -2.97
CA TYR A 80 -0.96 -4.92 -2.57
C TYR A 80 -0.27 -5.65 -3.73
N ILE A 81 0.87 -6.26 -3.46
CA ILE A 81 1.72 -6.91 -4.45
C ILE A 81 1.94 -8.37 -4.10
N GLN A 82 2.25 -9.16 -5.12
CA GLN A 82 2.81 -10.49 -4.99
C GLN A 82 4.25 -10.48 -5.50
N CYS A 83 5.04 -11.45 -5.07
CA CYS A 83 6.43 -11.64 -5.52
C CYS A 83 7.31 -10.39 -5.42
N ASP A 84 7.04 -9.49 -4.46
CA ASP A 84 7.75 -8.22 -4.27
C ASP A 84 7.76 -7.29 -5.50
N THR A 85 6.84 -7.49 -6.46
CA THR A 85 6.79 -6.73 -7.73
C THR A 85 5.49 -5.93 -7.86
N ILE A 86 5.61 -4.60 -7.93
CA ILE A 86 4.51 -3.71 -8.33
C ILE A 86 4.24 -3.91 -9.83
N GLY A 87 2.96 -4.04 -10.20
CA GLY A 87 2.53 -4.22 -11.58
C GLY A 87 2.55 -5.67 -12.06
N LEU A 88 2.81 -6.65 -11.18
CA LEU A 88 2.64 -8.08 -11.45
C LEU A 88 1.30 -8.58 -10.87
N ALA A 89 0.20 -8.25 -11.54
CA ALA A 89 -1.17 -8.37 -11.02
C ALA A 89 -1.37 -7.69 -9.64
N SER A 90 -0.65 -6.61 -9.37
CA SER A 90 -0.79 -5.87 -8.11
C SER A 90 -2.15 -5.17 -8.02
N TYR A 91 -2.75 -5.11 -6.83
CA TYR A 91 -4.03 -4.44 -6.58
C TYR A 91 -3.83 -3.02 -6.06
N HIS A 92 -4.50 -2.05 -6.69
CA HIS A 92 -4.37 -0.63 -6.39
C HIS A 92 -5.69 -0.06 -5.88
N PHE A 93 -5.65 0.53 -4.69
CA PHE A 93 -6.79 1.13 -4.01
C PHE A 93 -6.54 2.62 -3.72
N GLY A 94 -6.05 3.37 -4.72
CA GLY A 94 -5.79 4.81 -4.59
C GLY A 94 -7.02 5.55 -4.08
N THR A 95 -8.17 5.29 -4.70
CA THR A 95 -9.50 5.62 -4.19
C THR A 95 -10.40 4.38 -4.27
N LEU A 96 -11.54 4.39 -3.58
CA LEU A 96 -12.57 3.35 -3.76
C LEU A 96 -13.45 3.59 -5.00
N SER A 97 -13.25 4.66 -5.77
CA SER A 97 -14.05 4.90 -6.98
C SER A 97 -13.56 4.06 -8.15
N ASN A 98 -12.24 3.95 -8.33
CA ASN A 98 -11.62 3.29 -9.48
C ASN A 98 -10.47 2.35 -9.06
N PRO A 99 -10.73 1.33 -8.23
CA PRO A 99 -9.72 0.33 -7.92
C PRO A 99 -9.40 -0.52 -9.16
N TYR A 100 -8.16 -0.98 -9.27
CA TYR A 100 -7.70 -1.72 -10.46
C TYR A 100 -6.61 -2.74 -10.13
N ILE A 101 -6.41 -3.65 -11.07
CA ILE A 101 -5.28 -4.57 -11.15
C ILE A 101 -4.26 -3.99 -12.15
N SER A 102 -3.00 -3.87 -11.75
CA SER A 102 -1.90 -3.45 -12.64
C SER A 102 -1.11 -4.65 -13.14
N TYR A 103 -0.90 -4.67 -14.46
CA TYR A 103 -0.05 -5.57 -15.23
C TYR A 103 1.11 -4.81 -15.90
N GLU A 104 1.52 -3.67 -15.36
CA GLU A 104 2.54 -2.78 -15.94
C GLU A 104 3.97 -3.30 -15.76
N SER A 105 4.19 -4.29 -14.88
CA SER A 105 5.51 -4.90 -14.73
C SER A 105 5.91 -5.65 -16.00
N PRO A 106 7.18 -5.56 -16.44
CA PRO A 106 7.71 -6.43 -17.48
C PRO A 106 7.55 -7.93 -17.16
N GLU A 107 7.46 -8.32 -15.89
CA GLU A 107 7.23 -9.71 -15.49
C GLU A 107 5.81 -10.19 -15.87
N SER A 108 4.86 -9.28 -16.03
CA SER A 108 3.51 -9.59 -16.53
C SER A 108 3.49 -9.93 -18.03
N ASP A 109 4.58 -9.65 -18.76
CA ASP A 109 4.67 -9.93 -20.20
C ASP A 109 4.66 -11.43 -20.52
N GLU A 110 4.88 -12.29 -19.51
CA GLU A 110 4.79 -13.75 -19.64
C GLU A 110 3.34 -14.25 -19.69
N TRP A 111 2.37 -13.41 -19.34
CA TRP A 111 0.95 -13.75 -19.39
C TRP A 111 0.31 -13.32 -20.70
N GLU A 112 -0.44 -14.25 -21.29
CA GLU A 112 -1.17 -14.06 -22.54
C GLU A 112 -2.65 -14.37 -22.32
N LEU A 113 -3.50 -13.56 -22.96
CA LEU A 113 -4.92 -13.85 -23.14
C LEU A 113 -5.09 -14.98 -24.17
N ASP A 114 -6.30 -15.50 -24.30
CA ASP A 114 -6.58 -16.66 -25.16
C ASP A 114 -6.29 -16.44 -26.65
N ASP A 115 -6.18 -15.18 -27.11
CA ASP A 115 -5.79 -14.83 -28.48
C ASP A 115 -4.28 -14.56 -28.66
N GLY A 116 -3.48 -14.77 -27.61
CA GLY A 116 -2.03 -14.51 -27.57
C GLY A 116 -1.66 -13.05 -27.35
N SER A 117 -2.63 -12.15 -27.21
CA SER A 117 -2.35 -10.76 -26.80
C SER A 117 -2.05 -10.68 -25.31
N ARG A 118 -1.39 -9.60 -24.90
CA ARG A 118 -1.09 -9.35 -23.48
C ARG A 118 -2.30 -8.73 -22.77
N PRO A 119 -2.49 -8.97 -21.46
CA PRO A 119 -3.43 -8.21 -20.68
C PRO A 119 -3.12 -6.70 -20.77
N CYS A 120 -4.17 -5.88 -20.71
CA CYS A 120 -3.98 -4.43 -20.64
C CYS A 120 -3.23 -4.03 -19.36
N GLN A 121 -2.47 -2.94 -19.42
CA GLN A 121 -1.67 -2.44 -18.30
C GLN A 121 -2.47 -2.21 -17.01
N LYS A 122 -3.70 -1.70 -17.10
CA LYS A 122 -4.60 -1.51 -15.96
C LYS A 122 -5.97 -2.07 -16.27
N LYS A 123 -6.44 -2.99 -15.43
CA LYS A 123 -7.78 -3.57 -15.52
C LYS A 123 -8.60 -3.17 -14.30
N TYR A 124 -9.60 -2.32 -14.50
CA TYR A 124 -10.42 -1.76 -13.43
C TYR A 124 -11.44 -2.76 -12.93
N PHE A 125 -11.69 -2.76 -11.62
CA PHE A 125 -12.78 -3.52 -11.04
C PHE A 125 -14.12 -2.87 -11.36
N GLU A 126 -15.10 -3.71 -11.65
CA GLU A 126 -16.50 -3.33 -11.83
C GLU A 126 -17.35 -3.90 -10.69
N HIS A 127 -18.52 -3.29 -10.46
CA HIS A 127 -19.47 -3.75 -9.44
C HIS A 127 -18.84 -3.94 -8.05
N HIS A 128 -17.85 -3.12 -7.73
CA HIS A 128 -17.06 -3.28 -6.52
C HIS A 128 -17.68 -2.61 -5.30
N HIS A 129 -17.34 -3.14 -4.14
CA HIS A 129 -17.75 -2.61 -2.86
C HIS A 129 -16.66 -2.91 -1.82
N TYR A 130 -16.48 -1.97 -0.88
CA TYR A 130 -15.62 -2.20 0.28
C TYR A 130 -16.42 -2.00 1.56
N ASP A 131 -16.47 -3.05 2.36
CA ASP A 131 -17.05 -3.05 3.70
C ASP A 131 -15.94 -2.96 4.75
N GLN A 132 -15.92 -1.85 5.48
CA GLN A 132 -14.88 -1.53 6.45
C GLN A 132 -14.96 -2.41 7.72
N GLU A 133 -16.14 -2.85 8.12
CA GLU A 133 -16.34 -3.62 9.35
C GLU A 133 -15.75 -5.03 9.21
N SER A 134 -16.08 -5.69 8.10
CA SER A 134 -15.54 -7.01 7.74
C SER A 134 -14.17 -6.95 7.06
N ARG A 135 -13.68 -5.75 6.70
CA ARG A 135 -12.46 -5.55 5.89
C ARG A 135 -12.51 -6.32 4.58
N THR A 136 -13.67 -6.30 3.93
CA THR A 136 -13.90 -7.09 2.72
C THR A 136 -14.05 -6.18 1.53
N PHE A 137 -13.22 -6.38 0.51
CA PHE A 137 -13.45 -5.83 -0.82
C PHE A 137 -14.03 -6.91 -1.73
N THR A 138 -15.06 -6.56 -2.50
CA THR A 138 -15.56 -7.38 -3.60
C THR A 138 -15.48 -6.60 -4.89
N GLY A 139 -15.33 -7.29 -6.02
CA GLY A 139 -15.28 -6.66 -7.33
C GLY A 139 -15.18 -7.69 -8.46
N ASN A 140 -15.48 -7.25 -9.67
CA ASN A 140 -15.47 -8.09 -10.86
C ASN A 140 -14.41 -7.60 -11.85
N ILE A 141 -13.80 -8.55 -12.58
CA ILE A 141 -12.97 -8.27 -13.74
C ILE A 141 -13.56 -9.01 -14.93
N ASP A 142 -14.15 -8.26 -15.86
CA ASP A 142 -14.68 -8.78 -17.12
C ASP A 142 -13.57 -8.81 -18.17
N TRP A 143 -13.17 -9.99 -18.62
CA TRP A 143 -12.15 -10.20 -19.65
C TRP A 143 -12.71 -10.19 -21.07
N THR A 144 -14.01 -10.01 -21.28
CA THR A 144 -14.56 -9.96 -22.64
C THR A 144 -14.01 -8.77 -23.45
N PRO A 145 -13.88 -8.92 -24.78
CA PRO A 145 -14.21 -10.10 -25.59
C PRO A 145 -13.15 -11.21 -25.57
N THR A 146 -11.91 -10.92 -25.15
CA THR A 146 -10.81 -11.89 -25.16
C THR A 146 -10.55 -12.44 -23.76
N LYS A 147 -11.02 -13.68 -23.55
CA LYS A 147 -10.89 -14.40 -22.28
C LYS A 147 -9.43 -14.54 -21.82
N PHE A 148 -9.26 -14.72 -20.52
CA PHE A 148 -7.98 -15.03 -19.89
C PHE A 148 -8.07 -16.44 -19.32
N TYR A 149 -7.21 -17.34 -19.81
CA TYR A 149 -7.21 -18.77 -19.44
C TYR A 149 -8.58 -19.44 -19.63
N GLY A 150 -9.31 -19.09 -20.70
CA GLY A 150 -10.65 -19.61 -20.97
C GLY A 150 -11.77 -18.98 -20.14
N GLU A 151 -11.45 -18.00 -19.29
CA GLU A 151 -12.40 -17.37 -18.37
C GLU A 151 -12.77 -15.95 -18.84
N ALA A 152 -14.07 -15.68 -18.88
CA ALA A 152 -14.61 -14.39 -19.30
C ALA A 152 -14.78 -13.42 -18.13
N LEU A 153 -14.87 -13.93 -16.90
CA LEU A 153 -15.15 -13.11 -15.72
C LEU A 153 -14.46 -13.70 -14.49
N TRP A 154 -13.81 -12.83 -13.72
CA TRP A 154 -13.31 -13.16 -12.39
C TRP A 154 -14.09 -12.36 -11.34
N LYS A 155 -14.56 -13.04 -10.30
CA LYS A 155 -15.18 -12.39 -9.14
C LYS A 155 -14.27 -12.51 -7.94
N TYR A 156 -13.96 -11.36 -7.35
CA TYR A 156 -13.05 -11.24 -6.24
C TYR A 156 -13.83 -11.05 -4.94
N THR A 157 -13.38 -11.74 -3.91
CA THR A 157 -13.63 -11.43 -2.51
C THR A 157 -12.28 -11.39 -1.82
N MET A 158 -11.83 -10.21 -1.39
CA MET A 158 -10.56 -10.00 -0.70
C MET A 158 -10.85 -9.61 0.74
N ILE A 159 -10.33 -10.37 1.70
CA ILE A 159 -10.44 -10.06 3.13
C ILE A 159 -9.06 -9.64 3.61
N PHE A 160 -8.94 -8.41 4.10
CA PHE A 160 -7.68 -7.84 4.55
C PHE A 160 -7.41 -8.15 6.02
N SER A 161 -6.15 -8.33 6.38
CA SER A 161 -5.73 -8.51 7.77
C SER A 161 -6.13 -7.34 8.65
N GLU A 162 -6.26 -7.56 9.96
CA GLU A 162 -6.65 -6.50 10.92
C GLU A 162 -5.72 -5.29 10.90
N ASP A 163 -4.45 -5.50 10.55
CA ASP A 163 -3.42 -4.48 10.38
C ASP A 163 -3.30 -3.96 8.94
N PHE A 164 -4.11 -4.46 8.01
CA PHE A 164 -4.11 -4.11 6.59
C PHE A 164 -2.75 -4.29 5.91
N LEU A 165 -1.92 -5.21 6.39
CA LEU A 165 -0.64 -5.53 5.76
C LEU A 165 -0.74 -6.61 4.70
N THR A 166 -1.78 -7.44 4.73
CA THR A 166 -1.93 -8.57 3.82
C THR A 166 -3.38 -8.75 3.39
N ILE A 167 -3.57 -9.46 2.28
CA ILE A 167 -4.87 -10.07 1.94
C ILE A 167 -4.85 -11.47 2.56
N GLU A 168 -5.54 -11.64 3.70
CA GLU A 168 -5.41 -12.83 4.56
C GLU A 168 -6.37 -13.95 4.19
N SER A 169 -7.47 -13.63 3.49
CA SER A 169 -8.48 -14.61 3.11
C SER A 169 -9.38 -14.11 1.97
N GLY A 170 -10.37 -14.92 1.61
CA GLY A 170 -11.24 -14.71 0.45
C GLY A 170 -10.80 -15.54 -0.75
N ASN A 171 -11.30 -15.19 -1.93
CA ASN A 171 -11.07 -15.96 -3.15
C ASN A 171 -11.21 -15.14 -4.43
N VAL A 172 -10.70 -15.71 -5.51
CA VAL A 172 -11.01 -15.34 -6.89
C VAL A 172 -11.71 -16.53 -7.54
N GLN A 173 -12.97 -16.33 -7.94
CA GLN A 173 -13.74 -17.35 -8.67
C GLN A 173 -13.81 -16.97 -10.15
N GLY A 174 -13.29 -17.86 -10.99
CA GLY A 174 -13.39 -17.81 -12.44
C GLY A 174 -14.72 -18.30 -12.99
N PHE A 175 -15.17 -17.70 -14.09
CA PHE A 175 -16.37 -18.07 -14.83
C PHE A 175 -16.03 -18.12 -16.33
N LYS A 176 -16.36 -19.22 -17.01
CA LYS A 176 -16.14 -19.32 -18.47
C LYS A 176 -16.98 -18.31 -19.26
N GLU A 177 -18.15 -17.94 -18.75
CA GLU A 177 -19.07 -16.99 -19.35
C GLU A 177 -19.55 -15.99 -18.30
N VAL A 178 -19.73 -14.71 -18.66
CA VAL A 178 -20.10 -13.62 -17.71
C VAL A 178 -21.38 -13.93 -16.93
N ASN A 179 -22.35 -14.58 -17.56
CA ASN A 179 -23.63 -14.98 -16.94
C ASN A 179 -23.73 -16.49 -16.68
N GLY A 180 -22.59 -17.20 -16.76
CA GLY A 180 -22.50 -18.64 -16.55
C GLY A 180 -22.50 -19.05 -15.08
N PRO A 181 -22.64 -20.36 -14.79
CA PRO A 181 -22.36 -20.89 -13.46
C PRO A 181 -20.86 -20.77 -13.11
N PRO A 182 -20.48 -20.83 -11.82
CA PRO A 182 -19.07 -20.91 -11.43
C PRO A 182 -18.49 -22.25 -11.90
N ASP A 183 -17.69 -22.22 -12.96
CA ASP A 183 -17.14 -23.40 -13.62
C ASP A 183 -15.67 -23.24 -14.04
N GLY A 184 -15.06 -22.14 -13.59
CA GLY A 184 -13.63 -21.84 -13.69
C GLY A 184 -12.87 -22.15 -12.40
N GLU A 185 -11.60 -21.74 -12.37
CA GLU A 185 -10.70 -21.95 -11.24
C GLU A 185 -11.15 -21.16 -10.00
N LEU A 186 -10.90 -21.73 -8.83
CA LEU A 186 -11.10 -21.09 -7.55
C LEU A 186 -9.73 -20.96 -6.89
N ASN A 187 -9.24 -19.73 -6.75
CA ASN A 187 -7.98 -19.42 -6.10
C ASN A 187 -8.25 -18.76 -4.74
N ILE A 188 -7.56 -19.21 -3.69
CA ILE A 188 -7.77 -18.76 -2.31
C ILE A 188 -6.65 -17.81 -1.88
N PHE A 189 -7.03 -16.64 -1.35
CA PHE A 189 -6.06 -15.70 -0.77
C PHE A 189 -5.50 -16.24 0.55
N GLY A 190 -4.20 -16.07 0.75
CA GLY A 190 -3.46 -16.62 1.89
C GLY A 190 -3.03 -18.08 1.72
N GLU A 191 -3.48 -18.76 0.67
CA GLU A 191 -3.09 -20.14 0.33
C GLU A 191 -2.45 -20.20 -1.06
N ASP A 192 -3.26 -20.00 -2.11
CA ASP A 192 -2.80 -20.03 -3.51
C ASP A 192 -2.23 -18.66 -3.93
N LEU A 193 -2.82 -17.58 -3.40
CA LEU A 193 -2.49 -16.20 -3.73
C LEU A 193 -2.01 -15.45 -2.48
N VAL A 194 -0.74 -15.03 -2.46
CA VAL A 194 -0.15 -14.32 -1.33
C VAL A 194 0.17 -12.88 -1.74
N TYR A 195 -0.44 -11.93 -1.02
CA TYR A 195 -0.31 -10.51 -1.31
C TYR A 195 0.01 -9.70 -0.04
N GLU A 196 0.98 -8.81 -0.17
CA GLU A 196 1.43 -7.93 0.90
C GLU A 196 1.30 -6.45 0.49
N ARG A 197 1.00 -5.59 1.46
CA ARG A 197 0.87 -4.16 1.25
C ARG A 197 2.24 -3.53 1.13
N VAL A 198 2.42 -2.69 0.11
CA VAL A 198 3.58 -1.82 -0.02
C VAL A 198 3.57 -0.79 1.12
N LEU A 199 4.61 -0.84 1.96
CA LEU A 199 4.86 0.13 3.02
C LEU A 199 5.83 1.17 2.48
N SER A 200 5.36 2.36 2.14
CA SER A 200 6.19 3.33 1.43
C SER A 200 7.36 3.87 2.26
N ALA A 201 8.51 3.89 1.57
CA ALA A 201 9.27 5.12 1.34
C ALA A 201 9.03 5.72 -0.07
N ASP A 202 8.23 5.10 -0.95
CA ASP A 202 8.25 5.39 -2.41
C ASP A 202 6.88 5.79 -3.05
N PHE A 203 5.91 6.34 -2.30
CA PHE A 203 4.71 6.90 -2.93
C PHE A 203 4.98 8.36 -3.35
N ASP A 204 5.47 8.56 -4.58
CA ASP A 204 5.27 9.81 -5.31
C ASP A 204 3.78 9.91 -5.67
N SER A 205 3.06 10.74 -4.92
CA SER A 205 1.66 11.03 -5.15
C SER A 205 1.51 12.07 -6.27
N ASP A 206 1.63 11.65 -7.53
CA ASP A 206 1.48 12.58 -8.66
C ASP A 206 0.06 12.63 -9.28
N ASP A 207 -0.87 11.75 -8.90
CA ASP A 207 -2.21 11.72 -9.55
C ASP A 207 -3.36 12.29 -8.71
N ALA A 208 -3.09 13.28 -7.86
CA ALA A 208 -4.12 14.05 -7.17
C ALA A 208 -4.24 15.48 -7.71
N ASN A 209 -4.42 15.64 -9.04
CA ASN A 209 -4.99 16.83 -9.66
C ASN A 209 -5.34 16.57 -11.14
N GLU A 210 -6.54 16.08 -11.42
CA GLU A 210 -7.24 16.43 -12.66
C GLU A 210 -8.73 16.67 -12.33
N ASP A 211 -9.05 17.98 -12.34
CA ASP A 211 -10.33 18.73 -12.40
C ASP A 211 -11.68 18.10 -11.96
#